data_AF-A0A9C9QZ17-F1
#
_entry.id   AF-A0A9C9QZ17-F1
#
_cell.length_a   1.000
_cell.length_b   1.000
_cell.length_c   1.000
_cell.angle_alpha   90.00
_cell.angle_beta   90.00
_cell.angle_gamma   90.00
#
_symmetry.space_group_name_H-M   'P 1'
#
loop_
_entity.id
_entity.type
_entity.pdbx_description
1 polymer ?
#
loop_
_entity_poly.entity_id
_entity_poly.type
_entity_poly.pdbx_seq_one_letter_code
_entity_poly.pdbx_strand_id
1 'polypeptide(L)' 'YSRSRQELWHKGETSGNFLRLKAIIKDCDSDTLLIKAEPTGPVCHTGNRTCFFQKLESEDTT' A
#
# COMPACT_ATOMS: atom_id res chain seq x y z
N TYR A 1 5.55 1.61 -9.91
CA TYR A 1 5.17 1.15 -11.25
C TYR A 1 3.84 0.42 -11.14
N SER A 2 2.82 0.85 -11.88
CA SER A 2 1.55 0.16 -11.95
C SER A 2 1.62 -0.92 -13.03
N ARG A 3 1.44 -2.19 -12.66
CA ARG A 3 1.48 -3.31 -13.61
C ARG A 3 0.33 -3.27 -14.63
N SER A 4 -0.84 -2.77 -14.27
CA SER A 4 -1.97 -2.68 -15.21
C SER A 4 -1.83 -1.51 -16.18
N ARG A 5 -1.28 -0.38 -15.72
CA ARG A 5 -1.07 0.82 -16.56
C ARG A 5 0.26 0.82 -17.31
N GLN A 6 1.17 -0.07 -16.93
CA GLN A 6 2.52 -0.18 -17.50
C GLN A 6 3.36 1.10 -17.40
N GLU A 7 3.14 1.90 -16.35
CA GLU A 7 3.81 3.19 -16.14
C GLU A 7 4.19 3.44 -14.67
N LEU A 8 5.04 4.44 -14.43
CA LEU A 8 5.26 4.96 -13.08
C LEU A 8 3.99 5.67 -12.60
N TRP A 9 3.59 5.37 -11.37
CA TRP A 9 2.40 5.93 -10.74
C TRP A 9 2.78 6.40 -9.35
N HIS A 10 2.37 7.60 -8.97
CA HIS A 10 2.65 8.16 -7.66
C HIS A 10 1.43 8.01 -6.75
N LYS A 11 1.56 7.25 -5.66
CA LYS A 11 0.47 7.05 -4.70
C LYS A 11 -0.09 8.39 -4.21
N GLY A 12 -1.34 8.65 -4.55
CA GLY A 12 -2.04 9.88 -4.18
C GLY A 12 -2.18 10.91 -5.29
N GLU A 13 -1.56 10.71 -6.47
CA GLU A 13 -1.60 11.69 -7.57
C GLU A 13 -3.02 12.11 -8.00
N THR A 14 -3.99 11.20 -7.94
CA THR A 14 -5.40 11.50 -8.27
C THR A 14 -6.23 11.86 -7.04
N SER A 15 -5.95 11.26 -5.88
CA SER A 15 -6.80 11.38 -4.68
C SER A 15 -6.32 12.39 -3.65
N GLY A 16 -5.09 12.90 -3.76
CA GLY A 16 -4.43 13.71 -2.73
C GLY A 16 -3.95 12.92 -1.50
N ASN A 17 -4.27 11.62 -1.41
CA ASN A 17 -3.87 10.77 -0.28
C ASN A 17 -2.48 10.16 -0.51
N PHE A 18 -1.45 10.95 -0.24
CA PHE A 18 -0.05 10.56 -0.39
C PHE A 18 0.46 9.72 0.78
N LEU A 19 1.61 9.07 0.56
CA LEU A 19 2.40 8.39 1.58
C LEU A 19 3.75 9.10 1.71
N ARG A 20 3.99 9.79 2.84
CA ARG A 20 5.27 10.45 3.13
C ARG A 20 6.28 9.42 3.58
N LEU A 21 7.33 9.18 2.79
CA LEU A 21 8.38 8.22 3.09
C LEU A 21 9.06 8.54 4.42
N LYS A 22 9.28 7.53 5.27
CA LYS A 22 10.03 7.63 6.53
C LYS A 22 11.27 6.74 6.53
N ALA A 23 11.15 5.52 6.00
CA ALA A 23 12.29 4.60 5.88
C ALA A 23 12.05 3.56 4.77
N ILE A 24 13.15 3.03 4.24
CA ILE A 24 13.20 1.90 3.33
C ILE A 24 14.09 0.84 3.97
N ILE A 25 13.59 -0.37 4.13
CA ILE A 25 14.30 -1.50 4.72
C ILE A 25 14.28 -2.63 3.70
N LYS A 26 15.44 -3.26 3.45
CA LYS A 26 15.53 -4.47 2.64
C LYS A 26 15.44 -5.71 3.52
N ASP A 27 14.98 -6.83 2.95
CA ASP A 27 15.09 -8.15 3.56
C ASP A 27 16.50 -8.75 3.43
N CYS A 28 16.66 -10.02 3.81
CA CYS A 28 17.97 -10.66 3.96
C CYS A 28 18.65 -11.02 2.63
N ASP A 29 17.88 -11.35 1.60
CA ASP A 29 18.33 -11.71 0.25
C ASP A 29 18.08 -10.60 -0.79
N SER A 30 17.51 -9.48 -0.36
CA SER A 30 17.34 -8.25 -1.15
C SER A 30 16.36 -8.39 -2.32
N ASP A 31 15.32 -9.21 -2.16
CA ASP A 31 14.23 -9.33 -3.15
C ASP A 31 12.96 -8.57 -2.77
N THR A 32 12.82 -8.17 -1.50
CA THR A 32 11.67 -7.41 -0.99
C THR A 32 12.09 -6.15 -0.21
N LEU A 33 11.31 -5.08 -0.38
CA LEU A 33 11.46 -3.83 0.37
C LEU A 33 10.26 -3.61 1.31
N LEU A 34 10.55 -3.36 2.58
CA LEU A 34 9.61 -2.82 3.55
C LEU A 34 9.69 -1.29 3.58
N ILE A 35 8.62 -0.63 3.15
CA ILE A 35 8.49 0.82 3.16
C ILE A 35 7.71 1.26 4.40
N LYS A 36 8.35 2.07 5.26
CA LYS A 36 7.65 2.80 6.33
C LYS A 36 7.26 4.17 5.81
N ALA A 37 5.98 4.50 5.87
CA ALA A 37 5.46 5.78 5.41
C ALA A 37 4.31 6.29 6.29
N GLU A 38 4.15 7.62 6.31
CA GLU A 38 3.06 8.31 7.00
C GLU A 38 1.98 8.72 5.98
N PRO A 39 0.74 8.23 6.11
CA PRO A 39 -0.35 8.58 5.20
C PRO A 39 -0.88 10.00 5.45
N THR A 40 -1.19 10.74 4.39
CA THR A 40 -1.84 12.06 4.50
C THR A 40 -3.37 12.01 4.45
N GLY A 41 -3.94 10.82 4.30
CA GLY A 41 -5.37 10.55 4.22
C GLY A 41 -5.63 9.04 4.06
N PRO A 42 -6.87 8.61 3.76
CA PRO A 42 -7.18 7.21 3.54
C PRO A 42 -6.32 6.56 2.45
N VAL A 43 -5.74 5.39 2.75
CA VAL A 43 -4.85 4.69 1.80
C VAL A 43 -5.66 3.94 0.75
N CYS A 44 -6.75 3.30 1.16
CA CYS A 44 -7.60 2.51 0.28
C CYS A 44 -8.54 3.40 -0.55
N HIS A 45 -8.82 2.97 -1.78
CA HIS A 45 -9.76 3.66 -2.68
C HIS A 45 -11.22 3.62 -2.16
N THR A 46 -11.53 2.76 -1.19
CA THR A 46 -12.83 2.69 -0.52
C THR A 46 -12.98 3.67 0.65
N GLY A 47 -11.95 4.45 0.97
CA GLY A 47 -11.94 5.37 2.12
C GLY A 47 -11.43 4.74 3.43
N ASN A 48 -11.10 3.44 3.42
CA ASN A 48 -10.49 2.78 4.58
C ASN A 48 -9.01 3.15 4.78
N ARG A 49 -8.55 3.07 6.04
CA ARG A 49 -7.15 3.38 6.42
C ARG A 49 -6.13 2.45 5.75
N THR A 50 -6.48 1.19 5.53
CA THR A 50 -5.65 0.15 4.91
C THR A 50 -6.51 -0.63 3.92
N CYS A 51 -5.90 -1.31 2.95
CA CYS A 51 -6.61 -2.27 2.10
C CYS A 51 -6.99 -3.55 2.88
N PHE A 52 -6.24 -3.89 3.92
CA PHE A 52 -6.47 -5.05 4.78
C PHE A 52 -7.37 -4.66 5.96
N PHE A 53 -8.60 -4.23 5.67
CA PHE A 53 -9.57 -3.80 6.68
C PHE A 53 -10.58 -4.89 7.06
N GLN A 54 -10.68 -5.94 6.24
CA GLN A 54 -11.50 -7.12 6.53
C GLN A 54 -10.63 -8.16 7.26
N LYS A 55 -11.23 -8.83 8.25
CA LYS A 55 -10.62 -9.99 8.89
C LYS A 55 -10.97 -11.23 8.07
N LEU A 56 -10.06 -12.20 8.07
CA LEU A 56 -10.37 -13.55 7.63
C LEU A 56 -11.35 -14.17 8.63
N GLU A 57 -12.52 -14.56 8.16
CA GLU A 57 -13.49 -15.33 8.93
C GLU A 57 -13.29 -16.83 8.65
N SER A 58 -13.74 -17.71 9.56
CA SER A 58 -13.50 -19.16 9.45
C SER A 58 -14.07 -19.79 8.17
N GLU A 59 -15.13 -19.22 7.59
CA GLU A 59 -15.79 -19.72 6.38
C GLU A 59 -14.97 -19.50 5.10
N ASP A 60 -14.06 -18.50 5.08
CA ASP A 60 -13.20 -18.17 3.93
C ASP A 60 -12.03 -19.16 3.74
N THR A 61 -11.88 -20.13 4.65
CA THR A 61 -10.76 -21.09 4.65
C THR A 61 -11.15 -22.47 4.07
N THR A 62 -12.36 -22.59 3.53
CA THR A 62 -12.94 -23.84 2.99
C THR A 62 -12.84 -23.87 1.46
#